data_AF-A0A1I7UGI8-F1
#
_entry.id   AF-A0A1I7UGI8-F1
#
_cell.length_a   1.000
_cell.length_b   1.000
_cell.length_c   1.000
_cell.angle_alpha   90.00
_cell.angle_beta   90.00
_cell.angle_gamma   90.00
#
_symmetry.space_group_name_H-M   'P 1'
#
loop_
_entity.id
_entity.type
_entity.pdbx_description
1 polymer ?
#
loop_
_entity_poly.entity_id
_entity_poly.type
_entity_poly.pdbx_seq_one_letter_code
_entity_poly.pdbx_strand_id
1 'polypeptide(L)'
;MLTRHVTRQFSHFRRCLIPTPVLHVLRSFSTAPLVDKMVSSTFRHVAQCQPSSFTEEDKKTKVLEPRTISHSYRKFVIPLSTDAEKQNEYLSASGSVRLGKILEDLDHMAVHVAYVHNSENGTLDEPMTLPRTIVTASVKRIDLNK
;
A
#
# COMPACT_ATOMS: atom_id res chain seq x y z
N MET A 1 -49.13 52.18 17.67
CA MET A 1 -48.85 52.93 16.42
C MET A 1 -47.41 52.62 16.03
N LEU A 2 -47.03 52.10 14.87
CA LEU A 2 -47.71 51.71 13.64
C LEU A 2 -46.76 50.70 12.96
N THR A 3 -47.32 49.60 12.49
CA THR A 3 -46.70 48.54 11.69
C THR A 3 -46.07 49.07 10.40
N ARG A 4 -44.91 48.53 10.00
CA ARG A 4 -44.51 48.47 8.59
C ARG A 4 -43.88 47.12 8.25
N HIS A 5 -44.70 46.28 7.62
CA HIS A 5 -44.29 45.23 6.71
C HIS A 5 -43.54 45.81 5.51
N VAL A 6 -42.42 45.17 5.12
CA VAL A 6 -42.04 45.04 3.72
C VAL A 6 -41.54 43.60 3.50
N THR A 7 -42.33 42.87 2.72
CA THR A 7 -42.06 41.58 2.11
C THR A 7 -41.39 41.77 0.74
N ARG A 8 -40.39 40.93 0.41
CA ARG A 8 -39.89 40.56 -0.94
C ARG A 8 -38.58 39.76 -0.71
N GLN A 9 -38.26 38.63 -1.35
CA GLN A 9 -38.82 37.96 -2.52
C GLN A 9 -38.23 36.53 -2.54
N PHE A 10 -39.05 35.53 -2.80
CA PHE A 10 -38.63 34.18 -3.16
C PHE A 10 -38.05 34.18 -4.57
N SER A 11 -36.87 33.58 -4.78
CA SER A 11 -36.54 32.95 -6.06
C SER A 11 -35.48 31.87 -5.88
N HIS A 12 -35.96 30.64 -5.81
CA HIS A 12 -35.40 29.44 -6.44
C HIS A 12 -33.91 29.48 -6.85
N PHE A 13 -33.06 28.79 -6.10
CA PHE A 13 -31.87 28.16 -6.69
C PHE A 13 -31.72 26.74 -6.15
N ARG A 14 -32.59 25.85 -6.65
CA ARG A 14 -32.33 24.41 -6.63
C ARG A 14 -31.14 24.14 -7.54
N ARG A 15 -29.92 24.11 -7.01
CA ARG A 15 -28.82 23.39 -7.67
C ARG A 15 -28.95 21.92 -7.30
N CYS A 16 -29.50 21.18 -8.25
CA CYS A 16 -29.42 19.74 -8.34
C CYS A 16 -27.94 19.34 -8.22
N LEU A 17 -27.54 18.80 -7.07
CA LEU A 17 -26.30 18.05 -6.90
C LEU A 17 -26.49 16.73 -7.65
N ILE A 18 -26.08 16.74 -8.91
CA ILE A 18 -25.93 15.53 -9.72
C ILE A 18 -24.84 14.69 -9.04
N PRO A 19 -25.07 13.41 -8.73
CA PRO A 19 -24.00 12.53 -8.29
C PRO A 19 -23.07 12.32 -9.49
N THR A 20 -21.85 12.85 -9.40
CA THR A 20 -20.79 12.50 -10.34
C THR A 20 -20.62 10.98 -10.33
N PRO A 21 -20.69 10.28 -11.47
CA PRO A 21 -20.33 8.87 -11.49
C PRO A 21 -18.84 8.82 -11.17
N VAL A 22 -18.51 8.21 -10.04
CA VAL A 22 -17.13 7.91 -9.65
C VAL A 22 -16.64 6.84 -10.62
N LEU A 23 -16.21 7.27 -11.80
CA LEU A 23 -15.48 6.44 -12.76
C LEU A 23 -14.06 6.28 -12.21
N HIS A 24 -13.92 5.60 -11.07
CA HIS A 24 -12.62 5.23 -10.55
C HIS A 24 -12.08 4.06 -11.39
N VAL A 25 -11.36 4.43 -12.45
CA VAL A 25 -10.02 3.92 -12.70
C VAL A 25 -9.95 2.41 -12.99
N LEU A 26 -10.30 2.03 -14.22
CA LEU A 26 -9.62 0.93 -14.91
C LEU A 26 -8.18 1.36 -15.20
N ARG A 27 -7.33 1.47 -14.17
CA ARG A 27 -5.89 1.66 -14.38
C ARG A 27 -5.35 0.35 -14.95
N SER A 28 -4.86 0.42 -16.17
CA SER A 28 -4.15 -0.65 -16.88
C SER A 28 -3.33 -1.51 -15.91
N PHE A 29 -3.65 -2.81 -15.86
CA PHE A 29 -2.93 -3.82 -15.07
C PHE A 29 -1.44 -3.94 -15.45
N SER A 30 -1.03 -3.30 -16.55
CA SER A 30 0.25 -3.55 -17.23
C SER A 30 1.50 -2.95 -16.55
N THR A 31 1.38 -1.97 -15.65
CA THR A 31 2.57 -1.22 -15.17
C THR A 31 3.03 -1.58 -13.75
N ALA A 32 2.32 -2.47 -13.05
CA ALA A 32 2.71 -2.86 -11.70
C ALA A 32 3.85 -3.89 -11.74
N PRO A 33 4.86 -3.77 -10.86
CA PRO A 33 5.93 -4.76 -10.78
C PRO A 33 5.41 -6.13 -10.33
N LEU A 34 6.13 -7.18 -10.73
CA LEU A 34 5.89 -8.54 -10.27
C LEU A 34 6.29 -8.68 -8.79
N VAL A 35 5.60 -9.58 -8.09
CA VAL A 35 5.86 -9.91 -6.67
C VAL A 35 7.32 -10.33 -6.47
N ASP A 36 7.89 -11.14 -7.36
CA ASP A 36 9.26 -11.62 -7.25
C ASP A 36 10.28 -10.46 -7.17
N LYS A 37 10.07 -9.42 -7.99
CA LYS A 37 10.94 -8.22 -7.99
C LYS A 37 10.86 -7.47 -6.65
N MET A 38 9.67 -7.39 -6.06
CA MET A 38 9.47 -6.80 -4.74
C MET A 38 10.26 -7.56 -3.69
N VAL A 39 10.09 -8.89 -3.65
CA VAL A 39 10.74 -9.77 -2.68
C VAL A 39 12.25 -9.62 -2.77
N SER A 40 12.82 -9.72 -3.98
CA SER A 40 14.26 -9.53 -4.18
C SER A 40 14.75 -8.14 -3.76
N SER A 41 13.98 -7.08 -4.02
CA SER A 41 14.35 -5.72 -3.61
C SER A 41 14.42 -5.57 -2.09
N THR A 42 13.47 -6.16 -1.36
CA THR A 42 13.44 -6.16 0.10
C THR A 42 14.63 -6.92 0.67
N PHE A 43 14.89 -8.13 0.17
CA PHE A 43 16.03 -8.93 0.64
C PHE A 43 17.37 -8.21 0.41
N ARG A 44 17.57 -7.63 -0.78
CA ARG A 44 18.77 -6.86 -1.09
C ARG A 44 18.96 -5.68 -0.14
N HIS A 45 17.88 -4.94 0.13
CA HIS A 45 17.90 -3.82 1.06
C HIS A 45 18.26 -4.25 2.49
N VAL A 46 17.62 -5.31 3.00
CA VAL A 46 17.91 -5.84 4.34
C VAL A 46 19.34 -6.34 4.44
N ALA A 47 19.88 -6.99 3.40
CA ALA A 47 21.27 -7.44 3.36
C ALA A 47 22.29 -6.29 3.42
N GLN A 48 21.92 -5.10 2.93
CA GLN A 48 22.77 -3.90 2.98
C GLN A 48 22.68 -3.17 4.34
N CYS A 49 21.64 -3.44 5.14
CA CYS A 49 21.49 -2.82 6.45
C CYS A 49 22.49 -3.43 7.44
N GLN A 50 23.45 -2.62 7.91
CA GLN A 50 24.46 -3.06 8.89
C GLN A 50 24.11 -2.53 10.29
N PRO A 51 23.49 -3.32 11.17
CA PRO A 51 23.04 -2.86 12.48
C PRO A 51 24.17 -2.50 13.45
N SER A 52 25.34 -3.11 13.29
CA SER A 52 26.53 -2.90 14.10
C SER A 52 27.23 -1.57 13.85
N SER A 53 26.90 -0.87 12.77
CA SER A 53 27.59 0.36 12.35
C SER A 53 27.00 1.63 12.98
N PHE A 54 25.98 1.50 13.85
CA PHE A 54 25.25 2.64 14.44
C PHE A 54 25.44 2.69 15.96
N THR A 55 25.74 3.87 16.48
CA THR A 55 25.92 4.11 17.92
C THR A 55 24.56 4.32 18.61
N GLU A 56 24.49 4.08 19.92
CA GLU A 56 23.25 4.26 20.69
C GLU A 56 22.81 5.74 20.72
N GLU A 57 23.75 6.67 20.67
CA GLU A 57 23.50 8.11 20.57
C GLU A 57 22.81 8.49 19.26
N ASP A 58 23.20 7.87 18.14
CA ASP A 58 22.59 8.08 16.83
C ASP A 58 21.12 7.64 16.82
N LYS A 59 20.84 6.49 17.47
CA LYS A 59 19.48 5.96 17.61
C LYS A 59 18.59 6.88 18.45
N LYS A 60 19.14 7.47 19.51
CA LYS A 60 18.39 8.36 20.42
C LYS A 60 18.14 9.75 19.83
N THR A 61 19.09 10.26 19.06
CA THR A 61 19.05 11.64 18.55
C THR A 61 18.19 11.77 17.30
N LYS A 62 17.92 10.66 16.60
CA LYS A 62 17.16 10.73 15.35
C LYS A 62 15.69 11.08 15.57
N VAL A 63 15.30 12.23 15.03
CA VAL A 63 13.91 12.66 14.93
C VAL A 63 13.24 11.94 13.75
N LEU A 64 12.06 11.34 13.99
CA LEU A 64 11.27 10.66 12.96
C LEU A 64 10.11 11.55 12.52
N GLU A 65 10.08 11.88 11.23
CA GLU A 65 9.00 12.68 10.66
C GLU A 65 7.74 11.83 10.44
N PRO A 66 6.53 12.35 10.74
CA PRO A 66 5.27 11.68 10.44
C PRO A 66 5.11 11.43 8.93
N ARG A 67 4.59 10.25 8.58
CA ARG A 67 4.37 9.87 7.18
C ARG A 67 2.94 9.42 6.92
N THR A 68 2.46 9.79 5.74
CA THR A 68 1.13 9.37 5.27
C THR A 68 1.21 8.03 4.53
N ILE A 69 0.06 7.35 4.42
CA ILE A 69 -0.08 6.09 3.69
C ILE A 69 0.37 6.22 2.22
N SER A 70 0.17 7.40 1.62
CA SER A 70 0.54 7.65 0.23
C SER A 70 2.03 7.47 -0.06
N HIS A 71 2.91 7.74 0.91
CA HIS A 71 4.36 7.59 0.73
C HIS A 71 4.80 6.13 0.56
N SER A 72 4.07 5.21 1.18
CA SER A 72 4.39 3.78 1.17
C SER A 72 3.38 2.94 0.39
N TYR A 73 2.49 3.56 -0.39
CA TYR A 73 1.53 2.84 -1.22
C TYR A 73 2.28 1.96 -2.24
N ARG A 74 1.85 0.70 -2.34
CA ARG A 74 2.42 -0.29 -3.25
C ARG A 74 1.33 -1.15 -3.85
N LYS A 75 1.55 -1.59 -5.09
CA LYS A 75 0.66 -2.47 -5.84
C LYS A 75 1.54 -3.43 -6.64
N PHE A 76 1.19 -4.71 -6.57
CA PHE A 76 1.82 -5.77 -7.34
C PHE A 76 0.75 -6.53 -8.13
N VAL A 77 1.14 -7.11 -9.25
CA VAL A 77 0.24 -7.89 -10.11
C VAL A 77 0.79 -9.30 -10.25
N ILE A 78 -0.11 -10.27 -10.12
CA ILE A 78 0.17 -11.68 -10.35
C ILE A 78 -0.42 -12.03 -11.73
N PRO A 79 0.41 -12.32 -12.75
CA PRO A 79 -0.04 -12.47 -14.14
C PRO A 79 -0.64 -13.87 -14.43
N LEU A 80 -1.74 -14.21 -13.76
CA LEU A 80 -2.38 -15.53 -13.89
C LEU A 80 -2.92 -15.84 -15.29
N SER A 81 -3.14 -14.85 -16.15
CA SER A 81 -3.68 -15.07 -17.50
C SER A 81 -2.62 -15.31 -18.56
N THR A 82 -1.40 -14.80 -18.35
CA THR A 82 -0.34 -14.79 -19.38
C THR A 82 0.83 -15.70 -19.06
N ASP A 83 1.05 -16.03 -17.78
CA ASP A 83 2.23 -16.75 -17.32
C ASP A 83 1.83 -18.13 -16.76
N ALA A 84 2.20 -19.19 -17.48
CA ALA A 84 1.90 -20.57 -17.11
C ALA A 84 2.69 -21.04 -15.88
N GLU A 85 3.91 -20.52 -15.65
CA GLU A 85 4.69 -20.82 -14.45
C GLU A 85 3.96 -20.28 -13.22
N LYS A 86 3.48 -19.03 -13.31
CA LYS A 86 2.67 -18.42 -12.24
C LYS A 86 1.31 -19.10 -12.09
N GLN A 87 0.69 -19.60 -13.15
CA GLN A 87 -0.51 -20.43 -12.98
C GLN A 87 -0.24 -21.68 -12.14
N ASN A 88 0.87 -22.39 -12.39
CA ASN A 88 1.22 -23.59 -11.64
C ASN A 88 1.52 -23.29 -10.15
N GLU A 89 2.14 -22.15 -9.87
CA GLU A 89 2.45 -21.70 -8.51
C GLU A 89 1.19 -21.29 -7.73
N TYR A 90 0.24 -20.59 -8.38
CA TYR A 90 -0.91 -19.98 -7.71
C TYR A 90 -2.21 -20.75 -7.85
N LEU A 91 -2.31 -21.72 -8.77
CA LEU A 91 -3.50 -22.54 -9.00
C LEU A 91 -3.28 -24.00 -8.59
N SER A 92 -4.34 -24.63 -8.12
CA SER A 92 -4.41 -26.07 -7.94
C SER A 92 -4.61 -26.76 -9.30
N ALA A 93 -4.40 -28.08 -9.35
CA ALA A 93 -4.73 -28.90 -10.52
C ALA A 93 -6.22 -28.79 -10.94
N SER A 94 -7.10 -28.44 -10.00
CA SER A 94 -8.53 -28.15 -10.24
C SER A 94 -8.82 -26.72 -10.72
N GLY A 95 -7.80 -25.88 -10.91
CA GLY A 95 -7.93 -24.47 -11.30
C GLY A 95 -8.35 -23.51 -10.19
N SER A 96 -8.43 -23.98 -8.94
CA SER A 96 -8.74 -23.11 -7.78
C SER A 96 -7.50 -22.37 -7.28
N VAL A 97 -7.65 -21.12 -6.82
CA VAL A 97 -6.54 -20.32 -6.27
C VAL A 97 -6.02 -20.91 -4.96
N ARG A 98 -4.70 -21.06 -4.86
CA ARG A 98 -3.98 -21.49 -3.64
C ARG A 98 -3.88 -20.32 -2.67
N LEU A 99 -4.83 -20.23 -1.75
CA LEU A 99 -4.85 -19.17 -0.75
C LEU A 99 -3.55 -19.04 0.04
N GLY A 100 -2.92 -20.16 0.41
CA GLY A 100 -1.65 -20.15 1.15
C GLY A 100 -0.55 -19.36 0.43
N LYS A 101 -0.43 -19.51 -0.90
CA LYS A 101 0.54 -18.76 -1.71
C LYS A 101 0.22 -17.27 -1.76
N ILE A 102 -1.07 -16.92 -1.86
CA ILE A 102 -1.51 -15.51 -1.79
C ILE A 102 -1.16 -14.90 -0.43
N LEU A 103 -1.36 -15.64 0.67
CA LEU A 103 -1.05 -15.17 2.02
C LEU A 103 0.47 -15.00 2.25
N GLU A 104 1.29 -15.88 1.68
CA GLU A 104 2.75 -15.75 1.68
C GLU A 104 3.19 -14.44 1.01
N ASP A 105 2.70 -14.15 -0.18
CA ASP A 105 3.03 -12.91 -0.89
C ASP A 105 2.48 -11.66 -0.20
N LEU A 106 1.32 -11.79 0.43
CA LEU A 106 0.74 -10.71 1.22
C LEU A 106 1.63 -10.34 2.41
N ASP A 107 2.22 -11.34 3.08
CA ASP A 107 3.19 -11.10 4.16
C ASP A 107 4.49 -10.48 3.62
N HIS A 108 5.01 -10.96 2.49
CA HIS A 108 6.14 -10.31 1.81
C HIS A 108 5.84 -8.84 1.46
N MET A 109 4.63 -8.55 0.99
CA MET A 109 4.20 -7.19 0.68
C MET A 109 4.09 -6.32 1.93
N ALA A 110 3.56 -6.86 3.04
CA ALA A 110 3.48 -6.14 4.31
C ALA A 110 4.87 -5.72 4.80
N VAL A 111 5.84 -6.65 4.75
CA VAL A 111 7.24 -6.37 5.10
C VAL A 111 7.84 -5.31 4.17
N HIS A 112 7.65 -5.44 2.85
CA HIS A 112 8.15 -4.46 1.89
C HIS A 112 7.60 -3.05 2.14
N VAL A 113 6.28 -2.92 2.35
CA VAL A 113 5.62 -1.65 2.67
C VAL A 113 6.16 -1.08 3.98
N ALA A 114 6.40 -1.92 4.99
CA ALA A 114 6.93 -1.48 6.27
C ALA A 114 8.36 -0.91 6.13
N TYR A 115 9.25 -1.56 5.37
CA TYR A 115 10.58 -1.02 5.10
C TYR A 115 10.53 0.27 4.29
N VAL A 116 9.71 0.31 3.23
CA VAL A 116 9.51 1.52 2.40
C VAL A 116 8.99 2.68 3.25
N HIS A 117 8.04 2.42 4.14
CA HIS A 117 7.48 3.45 5.02
C HIS A 117 8.54 4.01 5.98
N ASN A 118 9.52 3.19 6.35
CA ASN A 118 10.61 3.54 7.25
C ASN A 118 11.90 3.98 6.54
N SER A 119 11.94 4.06 5.20
CA SER A 119 13.11 4.51 4.43
C SER A 119 13.00 5.98 4.07
N GLU A 120 14.07 6.77 4.13
CA GLU A 120 13.99 8.23 4.00
C GLU A 120 13.37 8.71 2.68
N ASN A 121 13.65 8.03 1.58
CA ASN A 121 13.21 8.43 0.24
C ASN A 121 11.96 7.69 -0.23
N GLY A 122 11.38 6.82 0.60
CA GLY A 122 10.25 5.97 0.21
C GLY A 122 10.62 4.94 -0.88
N THR A 123 11.91 4.67 -1.06
CA THR A 123 12.47 3.61 -1.90
C THR A 123 13.43 2.75 -1.07
N LEU A 124 13.78 1.56 -1.58
CA LEU A 124 14.68 0.62 -0.91
C LEU A 124 16.08 0.58 -1.55
N ASP A 125 16.40 1.58 -2.38
CA ASP A 125 17.66 1.61 -3.13
C ASP A 125 18.84 2.03 -2.27
N GLU A 126 18.57 2.79 -1.21
CA GLU A 126 19.57 3.24 -0.25
C GLU A 126 19.52 2.41 1.04
N PRO A 127 20.67 2.20 1.70
CA PRO A 127 20.72 1.50 2.98
C PRO A 127 19.92 2.27 4.02
N MET A 128 19.28 1.54 4.92
CA MET A 128 18.44 2.16 5.94
C MET A 128 19.28 2.99 6.91
N THR A 129 18.80 4.18 7.20
CA THR A 129 19.51 5.18 8.01
C THR A 129 19.42 4.94 9.52
N LEU A 130 18.59 3.98 9.94
CA LEU A 130 18.67 3.34 11.24
C LEU A 130 18.40 1.85 11.04
N PRO A 131 19.07 0.97 11.79
CA PRO A 131 18.79 -0.45 11.71
C PRO A 131 17.48 -0.77 12.42
N ARG A 132 16.58 -1.47 11.73
CA ARG A 132 15.33 -1.99 12.29
C ARG A 132 15.09 -3.39 11.74
N THR A 133 14.75 -4.29 12.64
CA THR A 133 14.23 -5.60 12.29
C THR A 133 12.73 -5.54 12.37
N ILE A 134 12.05 -5.68 11.23
CA ILE A 134 10.59 -5.69 11.17
C ILE A 134 10.12 -7.14 11.17
N VAL A 135 9.17 -7.43 12.04
CA VAL A 135 8.56 -8.76 12.16
C VAL A 135 7.04 -8.63 12.12
N THR A 136 6.37 -9.61 11.54
CA THR A 136 4.91 -9.70 11.57
C THR A 136 4.46 -10.12 12.96
N ALA A 137 3.85 -9.20 13.70
CA ALA A 137 3.40 -9.47 15.08
C ALA A 137 2.06 -10.21 15.14
N SER A 138 1.12 -9.85 14.27
CA SER A 138 -0.19 -10.51 14.15
C SER A 138 -0.82 -10.23 12.80
N VAL A 139 -1.74 -11.09 12.39
CA VAL A 139 -2.56 -10.93 11.19
C VAL A 139 -4.02 -10.85 11.63
N LYS A 140 -4.75 -9.82 11.15
CA LYS A 140 -6.19 -9.70 11.43
C LYS A 140 -7.01 -10.69 10.58
N ARG A 141 -8.29 -10.83 10.91
CA ARG A 141 -9.24 -11.63 10.13
C ARG A 141 -9.20 -11.23 8.65
N ILE A 142 -9.14 -12.24 7.78
CA ILE A 142 -9.17 -12.11 6.31
C ILE A 142 -10.45 -12.79 5.84
N ASP A 143 -11.29 -12.05 5.12
CA ASP A 143 -12.51 -12.55 4.51
C ASP A 143 -12.29 -12.69 2.99
N LEU A 144 -12.70 -13.84 2.44
CA LEU A 144 -12.60 -14.13 1.02
C LEU A 144 -14.00 -14.13 0.42
N ASN A 145 -14.22 -13.18 -0.47
CA ASN A 145 -15.48 -13.06 -1.20
C ASN A 145 -15.26 -13.56 -2.62
N LYS A 146 -16.21 -14.35 -3.10
CA LYS A 146 -16.20 -14.91 -4.45
C LYS A 146 -16.83 -13.93 -5.44
#